data_AF-A0A0D7KEX8-F1
#
_entry.id   AF-A0A0D7KEX8-F1
#
_cell.length_a   1.000
_cell.length_b   1.000
_cell.length_c   1.000
_cell.angle_alpha   90.00
_cell.angle_beta   90.00
_cell.angle_gamma   90.00
#
_symmetry.space_group_name_H-M   'P 1'
#
loop_
_entity.id
_entity.type
_entity.pdbx_description
1 polymer ?
#
loop_
_entity_poly.entity_id
_entity_poly.type
_entity_poly.pdbx_seq_one_letter_code
_entity_poly.pdbx_strand_id
1 'polypeptide(L)'
;PIKPQGISKGSNIKGIKVNWGQAKTFINDRFEALQKSVGQLSKNKLAYDGPDVNYKSSTQKPLEPTKNQIEVRKYYSGTEPENSSGAMGKSKNSSGTGNNGNEKLNKNGLTPEQEKHYRQKIDEAKARGDQKAADDARYERHREEKENRGEKPLNRKDWDTINERLRKNRERGREEEIKGRKALEEHLDRKLEDNNADEVVTYTSSEGHVTRPDSIARNNKGEIDLVHDHKHKAGEDQIVHNDSQIRAEREMLRDKNGRHVVTISSDKPDLNAIPPKPRPSGPLGDKSDIYYTDPNSGKVTHKWEPNPRLPGGGRWKKL
;
A
#
# COMPACT_ATOMS: atom_id res chain seq x y z
N PRO A 1 -4.38 -18.83 72.61
CA PRO A 1 -5.70 -18.16 72.59
C PRO A 1 -5.76 -17.09 71.48
N ILE A 2 -6.81 -17.20 70.64
CA ILE A 2 -7.50 -16.14 69.88
C ILE A 2 -6.91 -15.70 68.51
N LYS A 3 -7.74 -15.98 67.46
CA LYS A 3 -7.76 -15.48 66.06
C LYS A 3 -8.35 -14.03 65.99
N PRO A 4 -8.88 -13.52 64.85
CA PRO A 4 -8.32 -12.93 63.62
C PRO A 4 -8.83 -11.46 63.42
N GLN A 5 -8.69 -10.88 62.20
CA GLN A 5 -9.61 -9.95 61.46
C GLN A 5 -8.81 -8.89 60.67
N GLY A 6 -9.10 -8.50 59.42
CA GLY A 6 -10.18 -8.81 58.49
C GLY A 6 -10.06 -7.92 57.24
N ILE A 7 -10.50 -8.44 56.10
CA ILE A 7 -10.67 -7.70 54.83
C ILE A 7 -11.82 -6.68 55.00
N SER A 8 -11.67 -5.47 54.46
CA SER A 8 -12.79 -4.55 54.23
C SER A 8 -12.86 -4.18 52.73
N LYS A 9 -14.04 -4.41 52.15
CA LYS A 9 -14.48 -3.96 50.82
C LYS A 9 -15.11 -2.57 50.96
N GLY A 10 -14.86 -1.64 50.02
CA GLY A 10 -15.74 -0.47 49.81
C GLY A 10 -15.06 0.85 49.39
N SER A 11 -15.11 1.14 48.07
CA SER A 11 -15.15 2.43 47.35
C SER A 11 -14.69 3.75 48.00
N ASN A 12 -13.76 4.47 47.33
CA ASN A 12 -14.09 5.72 46.61
C ASN A 12 -12.93 6.26 45.76
N ILE A 13 -13.17 6.39 44.45
CA ILE A 13 -12.31 7.07 43.47
C ILE A 13 -12.36 8.57 43.79
N LYS A 14 -11.25 9.17 44.25
CA LYS A 14 -11.08 10.63 44.26
C LYS A 14 -10.65 11.08 42.86
N GLY A 15 -11.56 11.77 42.17
CA GLY A 15 -11.44 12.19 40.79
C GLY A 15 -10.25 13.13 40.51
N ILE A 16 -9.62 12.90 39.37
CA ILE A 16 -8.72 13.85 38.72
C ILE A 16 -9.60 14.98 38.17
N LYS A 17 -9.56 16.16 38.81
CA LYS A 17 -10.14 17.38 38.25
C LYS A 17 -9.31 17.81 37.04
N VAL A 18 -9.80 17.52 35.84
CA VAL A 18 -9.24 18.07 34.60
C VAL A 18 -9.68 19.53 34.51
N ASN A 19 -8.70 20.45 34.49
CA ASN A 19 -8.94 21.88 34.35
C ASN A 19 -9.23 22.23 32.87
N TRP A 20 -10.50 22.14 32.48
CA TRP A 20 -10.96 22.37 31.11
C TRP A 20 -10.63 23.77 30.54
N GLY A 21 -10.32 24.75 31.41
CA GLY A 21 -9.88 26.08 30.99
C GLY A 21 -8.51 26.08 30.31
N GLN A 22 -7.56 25.28 30.79
CA GLN A 22 -6.19 25.21 30.24
C GLN A 22 -6.11 24.32 28.98
N ALA A 23 -6.98 23.32 28.87
CA ALA A 23 -7.06 22.48 27.68
C ALA A 23 -7.62 23.25 26.47
N LYS A 24 -8.54 24.20 26.70
CA LYS A 24 -9.18 24.97 25.63
C LYS A 24 -8.25 26.06 25.06
N THR A 25 -7.43 26.71 25.88
CA THR A 25 -6.41 27.66 25.41
C THR A 25 -5.30 26.97 24.62
N PHE A 26 -4.81 25.80 25.06
CA PHE A 26 -3.78 25.05 24.33
C PHE A 26 -4.23 24.59 22.92
N ILE A 27 -5.51 24.21 22.78
CA ILE A 27 -6.07 23.79 21.48
C ILE A 27 -6.29 25.00 20.56
N ASN A 28 -6.75 26.14 21.10
CA ASN A 28 -6.97 27.35 20.30
C ASN A 28 -5.67 28.00 19.82
N ASP A 29 -4.62 28.05 20.66
CA ASP A 29 -3.31 28.61 20.27
C ASP A 29 -2.66 27.80 19.13
N ARG A 30 -2.87 26.48 19.11
CA ARG A 30 -2.40 25.58 18.04
C ARG A 30 -3.22 25.73 16.75
N PHE A 31 -4.51 26.04 16.85
CA PHE A 31 -5.38 26.23 15.69
C PHE A 31 -5.14 27.59 15.01
N GLU A 32 -4.90 28.66 15.78
CA GLU A 32 -4.53 29.97 15.23
C GLU A 32 -3.15 29.97 14.55
N ALA A 33 -2.18 29.23 15.11
CA ALA A 33 -0.86 29.06 14.49
C ALA A 33 -0.96 28.32 13.13
N LEU A 34 -1.89 27.36 13.02
CA LEU A 34 -2.14 26.66 11.77
C LEU A 34 -2.78 27.60 10.73
N GLN A 35 -3.78 28.40 11.14
CA GLN A 35 -4.45 29.37 10.27
C GLN A 35 -3.50 30.47 9.76
N LYS A 36 -2.58 30.95 10.60
CA LYS A 36 -1.55 31.94 10.19
C LYS A 36 -0.54 31.36 9.19
N SER A 37 -0.25 30.06 9.22
CA SER A 37 0.68 29.41 8.26
C SER A 37 0.09 29.23 6.85
N VAL A 38 -1.24 29.16 6.72
CA VAL A 38 -1.93 29.02 5.43
C VAL A 38 -2.06 30.37 4.71
N GLY A 39 -1.94 31.49 5.43
CA GLY A 39 -2.02 32.85 4.88
C GLY A 39 -0.73 33.39 4.23
N GLN A 40 0.37 32.65 4.23
CA GLN A 40 1.69 33.14 3.80
C GLN A 40 2.25 32.52 2.50
N LEU A 41 1.45 31.73 1.77
CA LEU A 41 1.81 31.27 0.42
C LEU A 41 1.03 32.07 -0.64
N SER A 42 1.25 33.38 -0.66
CA SER A 42 0.96 34.20 -1.83
C SER A 42 2.24 34.92 -2.25
N LYS A 43 2.45 35.02 -3.57
CA LYS A 43 3.55 35.69 -4.28
C LYS A 43 4.74 34.78 -4.59
N ASN A 44 4.59 33.99 -5.65
CA ASN A 44 5.51 34.08 -6.79
C ASN A 44 4.71 33.79 -8.07
N LYS A 45 4.41 34.87 -8.79
CA LYS A 45 3.75 34.93 -10.08
C LYS A 45 4.78 35.51 -11.05
N LEU A 46 5.21 34.72 -12.03
CA LEU A 46 5.85 35.16 -13.28
C LEU A 46 5.84 33.93 -14.20
N ALA A 47 4.85 33.72 -15.06
CA ALA A 47 4.34 34.49 -16.21
C ALA A 47 4.83 33.88 -17.52
N TYR A 48 3.99 34.04 -18.54
CA TYR A 48 4.10 33.68 -19.97
C TYR A 48 3.68 32.24 -20.34
N ASP A 49 2.69 31.99 -21.20
CA ASP A 49 1.69 32.79 -21.96
C ASP A 49 0.64 31.77 -22.47
N GLY A 50 -0.64 31.80 -22.08
CA GLY A 50 -1.77 32.50 -22.74
C GLY A 50 -2.74 31.49 -23.41
N PRO A 51 -4.03 31.78 -23.69
CA PRO A 51 -4.92 32.83 -23.20
C PRO A 51 -6.10 32.31 -22.33
N ASP A 52 -6.56 33.20 -21.44
CA ASP A 52 -7.87 33.17 -20.75
C ASP A 52 -9.05 33.20 -21.74
N VAL A 53 -10.15 32.47 -21.47
CA VAL A 53 -11.39 33.07 -20.93
C VAL A 53 -12.47 32.03 -20.58
N ASN A 54 -12.79 32.01 -19.28
CA ASN A 54 -14.08 31.87 -18.60
C ASN A 54 -15.18 30.90 -19.10
N TYR A 55 -15.40 29.93 -18.21
CA TYR A 55 -16.59 29.11 -18.01
C TYR A 55 -17.92 29.87 -18.06
N LYS A 56 -18.87 29.31 -18.81
CA LYS A 56 -20.26 29.18 -18.36
C LYS A 56 -20.62 27.70 -18.26
N SER A 57 -21.32 27.40 -17.18
CA SER A 57 -21.63 26.10 -16.55
C SER A 57 -21.98 24.91 -17.46
N SER A 58 -21.58 23.72 -16.99
CA SER A 58 -22.11 22.37 -17.29
C SER A 58 -21.11 21.41 -17.98
N THR A 59 -21.27 20.12 -17.67
CA THR A 59 -20.75 18.92 -18.36
C THR A 59 -19.28 18.48 -18.19
N GLN A 60 -19.12 17.14 -18.18
CA GLN A 60 -17.97 16.31 -17.80
C GLN A 60 -16.72 16.42 -18.71
N LYS A 61 -15.55 16.22 -18.05
CA LYS A 61 -14.27 15.51 -18.39
C LYS A 61 -14.02 15.03 -19.84
N PRO A 62 -12.75 14.94 -20.32
CA PRO A 62 -11.69 14.13 -19.67
C PRO A 62 -10.22 14.58 -19.93
N LEU A 63 -9.24 13.72 -19.57
CA LEU A 63 -7.77 13.74 -19.81
C LEU A 63 -6.95 14.16 -18.57
N GLU A 64 -5.88 13.53 -18.10
CA GLU A 64 -5.05 12.36 -18.45
C GLU A 64 -4.32 11.95 -17.16
N PRO A 65 -4.08 10.66 -16.84
CA PRO A 65 -3.30 10.31 -15.65
C PRO A 65 -1.80 10.57 -15.88
N THR A 66 -1.29 11.64 -15.29
CA THR A 66 0.13 12.00 -15.23
C THR A 66 0.87 11.21 -14.15
N LYS A 67 2.07 10.75 -14.54
CA LYS A 67 3.32 10.52 -13.77
C LYS A 67 3.23 9.96 -12.33
N ASN A 68 3.93 8.84 -12.12
CA ASN A 68 4.43 8.31 -10.84
C ASN A 68 3.45 7.55 -9.92
N GLN A 69 2.79 6.50 -10.43
CA GLN A 69 2.32 5.40 -9.58
C GLN A 69 2.86 4.07 -10.11
N ILE A 70 3.92 3.56 -9.48
CA ILE A 70 4.24 2.14 -9.52
C ILE A 70 3.34 1.49 -8.47
N GLU A 71 2.15 1.06 -8.85
CA GLU A 71 1.32 0.17 -8.04
C GLU A 71 1.74 -1.28 -8.37
N VAL A 72 2.71 -1.81 -7.61
CA VAL A 72 2.96 -3.26 -7.59
C VAL A 72 1.79 -3.89 -6.85
N ARG A 73 0.79 -4.34 -7.60
CA ARG A 73 -0.26 -5.19 -7.04
C ARG A 73 0.37 -6.53 -6.68
N LYS A 74 0.62 -6.75 -5.39
CA LYS A 74 0.89 -8.06 -4.81
C LYS A 74 -0.26 -9.00 -5.25
N TYR A 75 0.04 -10.00 -6.08
CA TYR A 75 -0.93 -11.02 -6.46
C TYR A 75 -1.11 -11.98 -5.28
N TYR A 76 -2.33 -12.09 -4.78
CA TYR A 76 -2.71 -13.16 -3.86
C TYR A 76 -3.23 -14.34 -4.69
N SER A 77 -2.62 -15.52 -4.50
CA SER A 77 -3.21 -16.80 -4.85
C SER A 77 -4.24 -17.17 -3.78
N GLY A 78 -5.52 -17.20 -4.14
CA GLY A 78 -6.57 -17.63 -3.23
C GLY A 78 -7.94 -17.29 -3.80
N THR A 79 -8.72 -18.34 -4.00
CA THR A 79 -10.10 -18.38 -4.50
C THR A 79 -11.05 -17.42 -3.76
N GLU A 80 -12.13 -17.01 -4.44
CA GLU A 80 -13.32 -16.44 -3.80
C GLU A 80 -13.74 -17.28 -2.58
N PRO A 81 -14.36 -16.64 -1.56
CA PRO A 81 -15.76 -16.95 -1.37
C PRO A 81 -16.66 -15.76 -1.00
N GLU A 82 -17.87 -15.87 -1.54
CA GLU A 82 -19.21 -15.44 -1.16
C GLU A 82 -19.47 -14.57 0.11
N ASN A 83 -20.37 -13.59 -0.12
CA ASN A 83 -21.47 -13.12 0.74
C ASN A 83 -21.23 -12.81 2.23
N SER A 84 -21.39 -11.54 2.59
CA SER A 84 -22.17 -11.19 3.79
C SER A 84 -22.94 -9.86 3.61
N SER A 85 -24.24 -9.99 3.80
CA SER A 85 -25.36 -9.08 3.65
C SER A 85 -25.54 -7.98 4.71
N GLY A 86 -26.27 -6.93 4.33
CA GLY A 86 -27.12 -6.07 5.21
C GLY A 86 -26.66 -4.61 5.30
N ALA A 87 -27.48 -3.56 5.16
CA ALA A 87 -28.91 -3.36 4.90
C ALA A 87 -29.06 -1.92 4.33
N MET A 88 -29.78 -1.72 3.21
CA MET A 88 -31.17 -1.23 3.13
C MET A 88 -31.35 0.30 3.24
N GLY A 89 -31.84 0.93 2.15
CA GLY A 89 -32.55 2.22 2.26
C GLY A 89 -32.70 3.07 0.98
N LYS A 90 -33.84 2.86 0.29
CA LYS A 90 -34.62 3.80 -0.55
C LYS A 90 -34.25 4.07 -2.02
N SER A 91 -35.08 3.43 -2.85
CA SER A 91 -35.54 3.81 -4.19
C SER A 91 -36.03 5.26 -4.30
N LYS A 92 -35.78 5.87 -5.46
CA LYS A 92 -36.77 6.69 -6.18
C LYS A 92 -36.62 6.48 -7.69
N ASN A 93 -37.76 6.20 -8.32
CA ASN A 93 -37.98 5.89 -9.72
C ASN A 93 -37.52 6.99 -10.69
N SER A 94 -37.04 6.58 -11.86
CA SER A 94 -37.39 7.24 -13.12
C SER A 94 -37.46 6.23 -14.25
N SER A 95 -38.56 6.31 -14.98
CA SER A 95 -39.02 5.48 -16.08
C SER A 95 -38.17 5.63 -17.34
N GLY A 96 -37.75 4.50 -17.93
CA GLY A 96 -37.17 4.44 -19.26
C GLY A 96 -37.27 3.02 -19.82
N THR A 97 -38.13 2.85 -20.81
CA THR A 97 -38.46 1.58 -21.48
C THR A 97 -37.31 1.13 -22.38
N GLY A 98 -36.76 -0.06 -22.13
CA GLY A 98 -35.77 -0.73 -22.98
C GLY A 98 -35.59 -2.19 -22.58
N ASN A 99 -35.84 -3.12 -23.49
CA ASN A 99 -35.91 -4.57 -23.27
C ASN A 99 -34.56 -5.23 -22.92
N ASN A 100 -34.59 -6.08 -21.87
CA ASN A 100 -33.88 -7.34 -21.60
C ASN A 100 -32.37 -7.49 -21.97
N GLY A 101 -31.41 -7.79 -21.09
CA GLY A 101 -31.46 -8.31 -19.72
C GLY A 101 -30.50 -7.56 -18.79
N ASN A 102 -30.99 -7.23 -17.60
CA ASN A 102 -30.30 -6.39 -16.63
C ASN A 102 -29.29 -7.23 -15.82
N GLU A 103 -28.28 -7.79 -16.48
CA GLU A 103 -27.15 -8.34 -15.78
C GLU A 103 -26.39 -7.20 -15.13
N LYS A 104 -26.40 -7.20 -13.80
CA LYS A 104 -25.72 -6.19 -13.00
C LYS A 104 -24.23 -6.26 -13.29
N LEU A 105 -23.71 -5.23 -13.94
CA LEU A 105 -22.27 -5.08 -14.16
C LEU A 105 -21.53 -5.11 -12.81
N ASN A 106 -20.40 -5.81 -12.77
CA ASN A 106 -19.52 -5.84 -11.61
C ASN A 106 -18.78 -4.50 -11.46
N LYS A 107 -17.96 -4.38 -10.40
CA LYS A 107 -17.08 -3.22 -10.17
C LYS A 107 -16.14 -2.91 -11.36
N ASN A 108 -15.87 -3.90 -12.20
CA ASN A 108 -15.02 -3.81 -13.38
C ASN A 108 -15.80 -3.44 -14.66
N GLY A 109 -17.10 -3.17 -14.58
CA GLY A 109 -17.91 -2.81 -15.76
C GLY A 109 -18.20 -3.98 -16.69
N LEU A 110 -18.14 -5.22 -16.22
CA LEU A 110 -18.43 -6.44 -17.01
C LEU A 110 -19.57 -7.22 -16.37
N THR A 111 -20.34 -7.95 -17.17
CA THR A 111 -21.23 -8.98 -16.64
C THR A 111 -20.44 -10.21 -16.15
N PRO A 112 -21.00 -11.05 -15.28
CA PRO A 112 -20.34 -12.28 -14.85
C PRO A 112 -19.94 -13.20 -16.01
N GLU A 113 -20.77 -13.29 -17.06
CA GLU A 113 -20.46 -14.11 -18.24
C GLU A 113 -19.34 -13.52 -19.09
N GLN A 114 -19.34 -12.20 -19.29
CA GLN A 114 -18.24 -11.51 -19.97
C GLN A 114 -16.92 -11.70 -19.21
N GLU A 115 -16.93 -11.58 -17.88
CA GLU A 115 -15.76 -11.81 -17.04
C GLU A 115 -15.25 -13.25 -17.17
N LYS A 116 -16.15 -14.24 -17.08
CA LYS A 116 -15.80 -15.66 -17.23
C LYS A 116 -15.24 -15.95 -18.63
N HIS A 117 -15.89 -15.46 -19.69
CA HIS A 117 -15.45 -15.63 -21.07
C HIS A 117 -14.03 -15.10 -21.29
N TYR A 118 -13.76 -13.85 -20.90
CA TYR A 118 -12.44 -13.27 -21.10
C TYR A 118 -11.38 -13.91 -20.20
N ARG A 119 -11.73 -14.34 -18.98
CA ARG A 119 -10.82 -15.08 -18.10
C ARG A 119 -10.37 -16.38 -18.77
N GLN A 120 -11.33 -17.16 -19.26
CA GLN A 120 -11.07 -18.43 -19.95
C GLN A 120 -10.21 -18.21 -21.20
N LYS A 121 -10.57 -17.26 -22.07
CA LYS A 121 -9.82 -16.94 -23.29
C LYS A 121 -8.36 -16.57 -23.00
N ILE A 122 -8.11 -15.80 -21.94
CA ILE A 122 -6.75 -15.42 -21.52
C ILE A 122 -5.99 -16.64 -21.00
N ASP A 123 -6.60 -17.47 -20.17
CA ASP A 123 -5.93 -18.61 -19.54
C ASP A 123 -5.63 -19.72 -20.56
N GLU A 124 -6.51 -19.97 -21.53
CA GLU A 124 -6.27 -20.89 -22.66
C GLU A 124 -5.15 -20.41 -23.59
N ALA A 125 -5.07 -19.11 -23.87
CA ALA A 125 -3.97 -18.55 -24.64
C ALA A 125 -2.62 -18.70 -23.92
N LYS A 126 -2.60 -18.43 -22.61
CA LYS A 126 -1.40 -18.65 -21.78
C LYS A 126 -0.99 -20.12 -21.70
N ALA A 127 -1.94 -21.04 -21.55
CA ALA A 127 -1.67 -22.47 -21.51
C ALA A 127 -1.01 -22.98 -22.80
N ARG A 128 -1.32 -22.35 -23.94
CA ARG A 128 -0.68 -22.63 -25.24
C ARG A 128 0.65 -21.90 -25.45
N GLY A 129 1.07 -21.04 -24.52
CA GLY A 129 2.25 -20.17 -24.69
C GLY A 129 2.05 -19.01 -25.67
N ASP A 130 0.81 -18.75 -26.12
CA ASP A 130 0.50 -17.68 -27.06
C ASP A 130 0.26 -16.36 -26.32
N GLN A 131 1.36 -15.68 -26.00
CA GLN A 131 1.32 -14.41 -25.28
C GLN A 131 0.58 -13.31 -26.06
N LYS A 132 0.64 -13.33 -27.40
CA LYS A 132 -0.03 -12.34 -28.24
C LYS A 132 -1.55 -12.50 -28.16
N ALA A 133 -2.06 -13.73 -28.31
CA ALA A 133 -3.49 -14.01 -28.16
C ALA A 133 -4.01 -13.67 -26.76
N ALA A 134 -3.19 -13.89 -25.71
CA ALA A 134 -3.56 -13.50 -24.36
C ALA A 134 -3.63 -11.97 -24.20
N ASP A 135 -2.74 -11.21 -24.84
CA ASP A 135 -2.73 -9.75 -24.79
C ASP A 135 -3.87 -9.16 -25.64
N ASP A 136 -4.20 -9.78 -26.78
CA ASP A 136 -5.36 -9.47 -27.61
C ASP A 136 -6.67 -9.64 -26.82
N ALA A 137 -6.84 -10.77 -26.14
CA ALA A 137 -8.01 -11.03 -25.29
C ALA A 137 -8.15 -10.03 -24.13
N ARG A 138 -7.03 -9.56 -23.56
CA ARG A 138 -7.05 -8.49 -22.54
C ARG A 138 -7.50 -7.15 -23.13
N TYR A 139 -7.09 -6.84 -24.36
CA TYR A 139 -7.52 -5.64 -25.05
C TYR A 139 -9.01 -5.66 -25.39
N GLU A 140 -9.51 -6.79 -25.89
CA GLU A 140 -10.96 -6.98 -26.13
C GLU A 140 -11.76 -6.79 -24.84
N ARG A 141 -11.33 -7.41 -23.73
CA ARG A 141 -11.94 -7.20 -22.40
C ARG A 141 -11.97 -5.72 -22.01
N HIS A 142 -10.88 -4.99 -22.25
CA HIS A 142 -10.81 -3.56 -21.95
C HIS A 142 -11.77 -2.74 -22.81
N ARG A 143 -11.90 -3.08 -24.10
CA ARG A 143 -12.86 -2.44 -24.98
C ARG A 143 -14.29 -2.64 -24.48
N GLU A 144 -14.64 -3.87 -24.14
CA GLU A 144 -15.96 -4.23 -23.60
C GLU A 144 -16.24 -3.50 -22.28
N GLU A 145 -15.27 -3.47 -21.35
CA GLU A 145 -15.38 -2.75 -20.08
C GLU A 145 -15.68 -1.26 -20.31
N LYS A 146 -15.02 -0.63 -21.28
CA LYS A 146 -15.17 0.79 -21.58
C LYS A 146 -16.49 1.06 -22.29
N GLU A 147 -16.87 0.21 -23.23
CA GLU A 147 -18.15 0.28 -23.93
C GLU A 147 -19.34 0.15 -22.97
N ASN A 148 -19.32 -0.84 -22.07
CA ASN A 148 -20.33 -1.02 -21.03
C ASN A 148 -20.45 0.18 -20.08
N ARG A 149 -19.36 0.96 -19.90
CA ARG A 149 -19.33 2.18 -19.09
C ARG A 149 -19.63 3.46 -19.88
N GLY A 150 -19.87 3.36 -21.19
CA GLY A 150 -20.06 4.52 -22.06
C GLY A 150 -18.79 5.36 -22.25
N GLU A 151 -17.61 4.78 -22.00
CA GLU A 151 -16.31 5.43 -22.14
C GLU A 151 -15.64 5.01 -23.46
N LYS A 152 -14.82 5.88 -24.03
CA LYS A 152 -14.01 5.50 -25.21
C LYS A 152 -12.84 4.61 -24.77
N PRO A 153 -12.66 3.43 -25.38
CA PRO A 153 -11.49 2.62 -25.09
C PRO A 153 -10.21 3.26 -25.61
N LEU A 154 -9.09 2.91 -24.99
CA LEU A 154 -7.78 3.26 -25.53
C LEU A 154 -7.59 2.64 -26.92
N ASN A 155 -6.89 3.35 -27.80
CA ASN A 155 -6.49 2.75 -29.06
C ASN A 155 -5.50 1.60 -28.79
N ARG A 156 -5.36 0.70 -29.76
CA ARG A 156 -4.56 -0.51 -29.56
C ARG A 156 -3.08 -0.20 -29.27
N LYS A 157 -2.51 0.78 -29.98
CA LYS A 157 -1.09 1.16 -29.86
C LYS A 157 -0.74 1.72 -28.48
N ASP A 158 -1.61 2.55 -27.92
CA ASP A 158 -1.45 3.15 -26.60
C ASP A 158 -1.65 2.11 -25.51
N TRP A 159 -2.63 1.21 -25.69
CA TRP A 159 -2.83 0.06 -24.81
C TRP A 159 -1.59 -0.85 -24.75
N ASP A 160 -1.02 -1.20 -25.90
CA ASP A 160 0.18 -2.04 -25.98
C ASP A 160 1.38 -1.34 -25.31
N THR A 161 1.54 -0.03 -25.52
CA THR A 161 2.59 0.78 -24.88
C THR A 161 2.45 0.78 -23.35
N ILE A 162 1.23 0.96 -22.85
CA ILE A 162 0.94 0.93 -21.40
C ILE A 162 1.18 -0.46 -20.84
N ASN A 163 0.70 -1.51 -21.50
CA ASN A 163 0.87 -2.89 -21.06
C ASN A 163 2.33 -3.30 -21.01
N GLU A 164 3.12 -2.94 -22.01
CA GLU A 164 4.54 -3.26 -22.03
C GLU A 164 5.29 -2.51 -20.92
N ARG A 165 4.96 -1.24 -20.67
CA ARG A 165 5.49 -0.51 -19.52
C ARG A 165 5.11 -1.18 -18.20
N LEU A 166 3.85 -1.62 -18.05
CA LEU A 166 3.39 -2.32 -16.86
C LEU A 166 4.08 -3.68 -16.70
N ARG A 167 4.33 -4.42 -17.78
CA ARG A 167 5.07 -5.68 -17.78
C ARG A 167 6.49 -5.45 -17.27
N LYS A 168 7.23 -4.53 -17.88
CA LYS A 168 8.59 -4.17 -17.45
C LYS A 168 8.64 -3.71 -15.99
N ASN A 169 7.67 -2.92 -15.56
CA ASN A 169 7.60 -2.47 -14.16
C ASN A 169 7.36 -3.64 -13.19
N ARG A 170 6.54 -4.63 -13.56
CA ARG A 170 6.30 -5.83 -12.73
C ARG A 170 7.53 -6.72 -12.68
N GLU A 171 8.16 -6.98 -13.82
CA GLU A 171 9.39 -7.77 -13.91
C GLU A 171 10.48 -7.15 -13.04
N ARG A 172 10.70 -5.86 -13.21
CA ARG A 172 11.65 -5.10 -12.40
C ARG A 172 11.32 -5.12 -10.91
N GLY A 173 10.05 -4.94 -10.55
CA GLY A 173 9.61 -5.05 -9.15
C GLY A 173 9.97 -6.40 -8.54
N ARG A 174 9.75 -7.49 -9.29
CA ARG A 174 10.10 -8.85 -8.86
C ARG A 174 11.60 -9.05 -8.75
N GLU A 175 12.38 -8.53 -9.69
CA GLU A 175 13.85 -8.61 -9.64
C GLU A 175 14.41 -7.90 -8.41
N GLU A 176 13.94 -6.69 -8.12
CA GLU A 176 14.41 -5.92 -6.97
C GLU A 176 13.98 -6.54 -5.64
N GLU A 177 12.78 -7.12 -5.57
CA GLU A 177 12.33 -7.91 -4.42
C GLU A 177 13.24 -9.13 -4.18
N ILE A 178 13.55 -9.90 -5.23
CA ILE A 178 14.43 -11.07 -5.15
C ILE A 178 15.85 -10.65 -4.70
N LYS A 179 16.40 -9.57 -5.28
CA LYS A 179 17.70 -9.03 -4.86
C LYS A 179 17.67 -8.60 -3.40
N GLY A 180 16.63 -7.87 -3.00
CA GLY A 180 16.42 -7.43 -1.62
C GLY A 180 16.41 -8.57 -0.62
N ARG A 181 15.66 -9.63 -0.93
CA ARG A 181 15.61 -10.86 -0.12
C ARG A 181 16.97 -11.54 -0.03
N LYS A 182 17.62 -11.83 -1.15
CA LYS A 182 18.94 -12.47 -1.18
C LYS A 182 19.99 -11.68 -0.42
N ALA A 183 20.00 -10.36 -0.61
CA ALA A 183 20.90 -9.46 0.11
C ALA A 183 20.69 -9.55 1.63
N LEU A 184 19.44 -9.67 2.07
CA LEU A 184 19.13 -9.83 3.49
C LEU A 184 19.51 -11.21 4.01
N GLU A 185 19.27 -12.28 3.24
CA GLU A 185 19.69 -13.64 3.58
C GLU A 185 21.20 -13.72 3.84
N GLU A 186 21.99 -13.15 2.93
CA GLU A 186 23.45 -13.06 3.05
C GLU A 186 23.86 -12.20 4.26
N HIS A 187 23.20 -11.06 4.46
CA HIS A 187 23.54 -10.15 5.57
C HIS A 187 23.27 -10.75 6.94
N LEU A 188 22.19 -11.52 7.08
CA LEU A 188 21.78 -12.15 8.34
C LEU A 188 22.32 -13.58 8.51
N ASP A 189 23.02 -14.10 7.50
CA ASP A 189 23.45 -15.50 7.41
C ASP A 189 22.29 -16.48 7.70
N ARG A 190 21.15 -16.25 7.03
CA ARG A 190 19.92 -17.01 7.25
C ARG A 190 19.06 -17.08 6.00
N LYS A 191 18.45 -18.24 5.76
CA LYS A 191 17.49 -18.44 4.68
C LYS A 191 16.12 -17.81 4.97
N LEU A 192 15.52 -17.22 3.95
CA LEU A 192 14.16 -16.69 3.94
C LEU A 192 13.29 -17.51 2.97
N GLU A 193 12.09 -17.89 3.40
CA GLU A 193 11.13 -18.65 2.59
C GLU A 193 10.43 -17.73 1.57
N ASP A 194 10.10 -18.26 0.39
CA ASP A 194 9.33 -17.55 -0.65
C ASP A 194 7.89 -18.01 -0.63
N ASN A 195 7.00 -17.23 -0.03
CA ASN A 195 5.58 -17.58 0.07
C ASN A 195 4.89 -17.73 -1.30
N ASN A 196 5.52 -17.36 -2.43
CA ASN A 196 4.99 -17.62 -3.77
C ASN A 196 5.31 -19.03 -4.30
N ALA A 197 6.28 -19.72 -3.70
CA ALA A 197 6.71 -21.06 -4.09
C ALA A 197 6.53 -22.10 -2.97
N ASP A 198 6.64 -21.68 -1.72
CA ASP A 198 6.57 -22.49 -0.51
C ASP A 198 5.19 -22.41 0.17
N GLU A 199 5.12 -22.83 1.44
CA GLU A 199 3.90 -22.79 2.26
C GLU A 199 3.38 -21.35 2.39
N VAL A 200 2.13 -21.12 1.98
CA VAL A 200 1.49 -19.80 2.07
C VAL A 200 1.06 -19.56 3.52
N VAL A 201 1.75 -18.64 4.20
CA VAL A 201 1.35 -18.16 5.53
C VAL A 201 0.51 -16.90 5.43
N THR A 202 -0.65 -16.91 6.08
CA THR A 202 -1.51 -15.73 6.25
C THR A 202 -1.80 -15.48 7.73
N TYR A 203 -2.01 -14.20 8.07
CA TYR A 203 -2.28 -13.79 9.45
C TYR A 203 -3.32 -12.67 9.47
N THR A 204 -4.23 -12.68 10.45
CA THR A 204 -5.21 -11.61 10.65
C THR A 204 -4.84 -10.83 11.90
N SER A 205 -4.64 -9.52 11.76
CA SER A 205 -4.32 -8.64 12.89
C SER A 205 -5.50 -8.50 13.86
N SER A 206 -5.23 -7.95 15.04
CA SER A 206 -6.28 -7.58 16.00
C SER A 206 -7.27 -6.54 15.44
N GLU A 207 -6.87 -5.79 14.41
CA GLU A 207 -7.72 -4.83 13.70
C GLU A 207 -8.53 -5.48 12.56
N GLY A 208 -8.41 -6.79 12.34
CA GLY A 208 -9.11 -7.52 11.27
C GLY A 208 -8.42 -7.45 9.91
N HIS A 209 -7.18 -6.95 9.83
CA HIS A 209 -6.43 -6.88 8.58
C HIS A 209 -5.72 -8.20 8.29
N VAL A 210 -6.08 -8.85 7.19
CA VAL A 210 -5.37 -10.03 6.68
C VAL A 210 -4.08 -9.59 6.00
N THR A 211 -2.96 -10.19 6.38
CA THR A 211 -1.65 -10.01 5.78
C THR A 211 -1.06 -11.33 5.30
N ARG A 212 -0.24 -11.24 4.25
CA ARG A 212 0.65 -12.28 3.75
C ARG A 212 2.04 -11.66 3.64
N PRO A 213 2.97 -12.00 4.55
CA PRO A 213 4.32 -11.47 4.49
C PRO A 213 5.03 -11.90 3.20
N ASP A 214 5.97 -11.09 2.71
CA ASP A 214 6.71 -11.42 1.48
C ASP A 214 7.66 -12.58 1.73
N SER A 215 8.35 -12.58 2.88
CA SER A 215 9.23 -13.68 3.27
C SER A 215 9.23 -13.89 4.79
N ILE A 216 9.49 -15.12 5.20
CA ILE A 216 9.55 -15.53 6.60
C ILE A 216 10.81 -16.33 6.88
N ALA A 217 11.29 -16.29 8.13
CA ALA A 217 12.27 -17.22 8.65
C ALA A 217 11.70 -17.93 9.88
N ARG A 218 12.10 -19.19 10.05
CA ARG A 218 11.68 -20.04 11.17
C ARG A 218 12.86 -20.42 12.03
N ASN A 219 12.65 -20.45 13.34
CA ASN A 219 13.64 -20.90 14.30
C ASN A 219 13.78 -22.44 14.30
N ASN A 220 14.68 -22.98 15.13
CA ASN A 220 14.92 -24.43 15.24
C ASN A 220 13.69 -25.24 15.71
N LYS A 221 12.63 -24.58 16.20
CA LYS A 221 11.35 -25.20 16.59
C LYS A 221 10.30 -25.14 15.48
N GLY A 222 10.64 -24.57 14.31
CA GLY A 222 9.72 -24.36 13.19
C GLY A 222 8.80 -23.14 13.34
N GLU A 223 8.99 -22.33 14.39
CA GLU A 223 8.17 -21.14 14.65
C GLU A 223 8.73 -19.95 13.89
N ILE A 224 7.83 -19.12 13.34
CA ILE A 224 8.21 -17.88 12.65
C ILE A 224 8.80 -16.89 13.66
N ASP A 225 10.03 -16.46 13.42
CA ASP A 225 10.77 -15.51 14.25
C ASP A 225 11.32 -14.31 13.47
N LEU A 226 11.17 -14.30 12.13
CA LEU A 226 11.46 -13.15 11.29
C LEU A 226 10.42 -13.03 10.18
N VAL A 227 9.92 -11.82 9.97
CA VAL A 227 9.13 -11.43 8.80
C VAL A 227 9.90 -10.35 8.04
N HIS A 228 10.00 -10.52 6.72
CA HIS A 228 10.67 -9.59 5.83
C HIS A 228 9.70 -9.05 4.78
N ASP A 229 9.78 -7.73 4.55
CA ASP A 229 9.13 -7.04 3.45
C ASP A 229 10.17 -6.21 2.67
N HIS A 230 10.04 -6.21 1.35
CA HIS A 230 10.89 -5.40 0.47
C HIS A 230 10.09 -4.27 -0.18
N LYS A 231 10.60 -3.04 -0.04
CA LYS A 231 10.04 -1.86 -0.70
C LYS A 231 11.04 -1.23 -1.66
N HIS A 232 10.69 -1.23 -2.94
CA HIS A 232 11.36 -0.42 -3.94
C HIS A 232 10.69 0.96 -4.06
N LYS A 233 11.47 2.04 -4.00
CA LYS A 233 10.96 3.41 -4.14
C LYS A 233 11.64 4.14 -5.29
N ALA A 234 10.81 4.63 -6.22
CA ALA A 234 11.22 5.53 -7.29
C ALA A 234 10.43 6.84 -7.19
N GLY A 235 11.04 7.97 -7.57
CA GLY A 235 10.40 9.29 -7.53
C GLY A 235 10.97 10.21 -6.44
N GLU A 236 10.24 11.28 -6.09
CA GLU A 236 10.74 12.36 -5.23
C GLU A 236 10.49 12.13 -3.73
N ASP A 237 9.33 11.60 -3.36
CA ASP A 237 8.89 11.42 -1.97
C ASP A 237 9.14 10.00 -1.45
N GLN A 238 10.36 9.48 -1.63
CA GLN A 238 10.72 8.08 -1.39
C GLN A 238 10.60 7.63 0.09
N ILE A 239 9.37 7.57 0.59
CA ILE A 239 9.02 7.31 1.99
C ILE A 239 8.24 5.99 2.07
N VAL A 240 8.61 5.14 3.02
CA VAL A 240 7.87 3.92 3.37
C VAL A 240 7.08 4.18 4.66
N HIS A 241 5.75 4.11 4.60
CA HIS A 241 4.89 4.38 5.74
C HIS A 241 4.63 3.12 6.58
N ASN A 242 4.38 3.30 7.88
CA ASN A 242 3.92 2.25 8.78
C ASN A 242 2.41 1.98 8.56
N ASP A 243 2.08 1.42 7.40
CA ASP A 243 0.71 1.09 7.02
C ASP A 243 0.11 -0.05 7.89
N SER A 244 -1.16 -0.39 7.63
CA SER A 244 -1.87 -1.45 8.37
C SER A 244 -1.26 -2.82 8.13
N GLN A 245 -0.76 -3.11 6.92
CA GLN A 245 -0.15 -4.39 6.58
C GLN A 245 1.17 -4.59 7.35
N ILE A 246 2.10 -3.62 7.27
CA ILE A 246 3.38 -3.62 7.99
C ILE A 246 3.16 -3.73 9.51
N ARG A 247 2.11 -3.09 10.03
CA ARG A 247 1.75 -3.20 11.45
C ARG A 247 1.23 -4.59 11.80
N ALA A 248 0.37 -5.17 10.97
CA ALA A 248 -0.16 -6.52 11.15
C ALA A 248 0.97 -7.57 11.14
N GLU A 249 1.92 -7.44 10.24
CA GLU A 249 3.11 -8.31 10.15
C GLU A 249 3.99 -8.20 11.41
N ARG A 250 4.13 -7.00 11.97
CA ARG A 250 4.82 -6.83 13.25
C ARG A 250 4.04 -7.41 14.41
N GLU A 251 2.72 -7.28 14.41
CA GLU A 251 1.84 -7.85 15.43
C GLU A 251 1.91 -9.37 15.47
N MET A 252 2.00 -10.01 14.31
CA MET A 252 2.22 -11.46 14.17
C MET A 252 3.44 -11.98 14.97
N LEU A 253 4.42 -11.12 15.25
CA LEU A 253 5.67 -11.46 15.93
C LEU A 253 5.72 -11.04 17.41
N ARG A 254 4.73 -10.31 17.93
CA ARG A 254 4.78 -9.68 19.28
C ARG A 254 5.07 -10.66 20.40
N ASP A 255 4.50 -11.86 20.33
CA ASP A 255 4.58 -12.83 21.43
C ASP A 255 5.74 -13.83 21.27
N LYS A 256 6.49 -13.74 20.17
CA LYS A 256 7.53 -14.72 19.78
C LYS A 256 8.95 -14.17 19.90
N ASN A 257 9.12 -12.97 20.46
CA ASN A 257 10.37 -12.20 20.38
C ASN A 257 10.91 -12.13 18.94
N GLY A 258 10.01 -12.14 17.96
CA GLY A 258 10.37 -12.14 16.55
C GLY A 258 10.73 -10.74 16.06
N ARG A 259 11.37 -10.67 14.89
CA ARG A 259 11.83 -9.42 14.28
C ARG A 259 11.09 -9.13 12.97
N HIS A 260 10.55 -7.93 12.88
CA HIS A 260 10.05 -7.41 11.61
C HIS A 260 11.15 -6.60 10.94
N VAL A 261 11.59 -7.06 9.77
CA VAL A 261 12.68 -6.48 8.99
C VAL A 261 12.13 -5.90 7.67
N VAL A 262 12.52 -4.68 7.34
CA VAL A 262 12.19 -4.07 6.04
C VAL A 262 13.46 -3.73 5.29
N THR A 263 13.59 -4.22 4.07
CA THR A 263 14.63 -3.72 3.16
C THR A 263 14.05 -2.68 2.23
N ILE A 264 14.77 -1.59 2.03
CA ILE A 264 14.38 -0.52 1.11
C ILE A 264 15.44 -0.40 0.02
N SER A 265 15.02 -0.35 -1.25
CA SER A 265 15.86 -0.02 -2.40
C SER A 265 15.32 1.19 -3.15
N SER A 266 16.17 1.84 -3.95
CA SER A 266 15.79 2.99 -4.75
C SER A 266 16.68 3.15 -5.97
N ASP A 267 16.08 3.61 -7.06
CA ASP A 267 16.75 3.99 -8.30
C ASP A 267 17.55 5.29 -8.22
N LYS A 268 17.12 6.18 -7.32
CA LYS A 268 17.69 7.52 -7.16
C LYS A 268 17.93 7.77 -5.68
N PRO A 269 18.84 7.03 -5.04
CA PRO A 269 19.13 7.21 -3.63
C PRO A 269 19.97 8.48 -3.44
N ASP A 270 19.61 9.23 -2.40
CA ASP A 270 20.44 10.22 -1.74
C ASP A 270 20.38 9.96 -0.23
N LEU A 271 21.21 9.01 0.22
CA LEU A 271 21.21 8.53 1.61
C LEU A 271 21.78 9.56 2.60
N ASN A 272 22.49 10.57 2.10
CA ASN A 272 23.12 11.62 2.90
C ASN A 272 22.30 12.92 2.92
N ALA A 273 21.25 13.03 2.11
CA ALA A 273 20.32 14.16 2.15
C ALA A 273 19.66 14.33 3.53
N ILE A 274 19.14 15.53 3.77
CA ILE A 274 18.40 15.89 4.97
C ILE A 274 17.02 16.40 4.53
N PRO A 275 15.94 15.61 4.63
CA PRO A 275 15.91 14.21 5.04
C PRO A 275 16.45 13.25 3.95
N PRO A 276 16.95 12.06 4.32
CA PRO A 276 17.49 11.10 3.36
C PRO A 276 16.41 10.52 2.46
N LYS A 277 16.81 10.07 1.26
CA LYS A 277 15.94 9.43 0.27
C LYS A 277 16.60 8.15 -0.25
N PRO A 278 15.96 6.97 -0.20
CA PRO A 278 14.68 6.69 0.43
C PRO A 278 14.78 6.71 1.97
N ARG A 279 13.65 6.73 2.67
CA ARG A 279 13.60 6.59 4.13
C ARG A 279 12.30 5.95 4.63
N PRO A 280 12.30 5.34 5.82
CA PRO A 280 11.06 4.99 6.50
C PRO A 280 10.38 6.24 7.08
N SER A 281 9.08 6.12 7.34
CA SER A 281 8.36 7.00 8.25
C SER A 281 8.88 6.80 9.68
N GLY A 282 8.79 7.82 10.54
CA GLY A 282 9.23 7.71 11.94
C GLY A 282 8.66 6.49 12.66
N PRO A 283 7.33 6.28 12.66
CA PRO A 283 6.72 5.11 13.31
C PRO A 283 7.19 3.75 12.77
N LEU A 284 7.60 3.67 11.51
CA LEU A 284 8.17 2.45 10.93
C LEU A 284 9.63 2.28 11.39
N GLY A 285 10.43 3.34 11.25
CA GLY A 285 11.85 3.37 11.64
C GLY A 285 12.09 3.11 13.12
N ASP A 286 11.16 3.50 13.98
CA ASP A 286 11.26 3.31 15.43
C ASP A 286 10.91 1.88 15.87
N LYS A 287 10.17 1.12 15.07
CA LYS A 287 9.53 -0.14 15.48
C LYS A 287 9.96 -1.34 14.65
N SER A 288 10.89 -1.18 13.70
CA SER A 288 11.37 -2.27 12.84
C SER A 288 12.85 -2.13 12.56
N ASP A 289 13.49 -3.23 12.27
CA ASP A 289 14.85 -3.23 11.74
C ASP A 289 14.76 -2.88 10.25
N ILE A 290 15.49 -1.85 9.82
CA ILE A 290 15.40 -1.37 8.45
C ILE A 290 16.79 -1.29 7.84
N TYR A 291 16.91 -1.90 6.67
CA TYR A 291 18.14 -1.98 5.91
C TYR A 291 17.96 -1.33 4.55
N TYR A 292 19.03 -0.74 4.03
CA TYR A 292 19.08 -0.30 2.64
C TYR A 292 19.84 -1.32 1.81
N THR A 293 19.20 -1.77 0.72
CA THR A 293 19.80 -2.64 -0.29
C THR A 293 20.16 -1.80 -1.50
N ASP A 294 21.44 -1.79 -1.86
CA ASP A 294 21.91 -1.15 -3.09
C ASP A 294 21.53 -2.04 -4.30
N PRO A 295 20.66 -1.57 -5.22
CA PRO A 295 20.17 -2.37 -6.34
C PRO A 295 21.25 -2.75 -7.35
N ASN A 296 22.38 -2.02 -7.38
CA ASN A 296 23.49 -2.26 -8.30
C ASN A 296 24.38 -3.40 -7.80
N SER A 297 24.81 -3.35 -6.55
CA SER A 297 25.65 -4.40 -5.96
C SER A 297 24.84 -5.60 -5.45
N GLY A 298 23.54 -5.44 -5.21
CA GLY A 298 22.70 -6.48 -4.61
C GLY A 298 23.05 -6.75 -3.15
N LYS A 299 23.60 -5.78 -2.43
CA LYS A 299 24.05 -5.94 -1.03
C LYS A 299 23.35 -4.98 -0.08
N VAL A 300 23.19 -5.43 1.16
CA VAL A 300 22.83 -4.56 2.29
C VAL A 300 24.04 -3.69 2.62
N THR A 301 23.87 -2.37 2.57
CA THR A 301 24.98 -1.42 2.77
C THR A 301 24.79 -0.47 3.94
N HIS A 302 23.54 -0.26 4.38
CA HIS A 302 23.22 0.63 5.49
C HIS A 302 22.12 0.06 6.38
N LYS A 303 22.12 0.48 7.64
CA LYS A 303 21.05 0.27 8.61
C LYS A 303 20.45 1.62 9.01
N TRP A 304 19.14 1.68 9.18
CA TRP A 304 18.46 2.88 9.67
C TRP A 304 18.72 3.10 11.16
N GLU A 305 19.09 4.32 11.54
CA GLU A 305 19.16 4.77 12.92
C GLU A 305 18.00 5.76 13.20
N PRO A 306 16.97 5.38 13.98
CA PRO A 306 15.89 6.29 14.32
C PRO A 306 16.40 7.44 15.19
N ASN A 307 15.98 8.65 14.86
CA ASN A 307 16.25 9.84 15.65
C ASN A 307 15.14 10.87 15.40
N PRO A 308 14.15 10.99 16.30
CA PRO A 308 13.03 11.93 16.15
C PRO A 308 13.45 13.41 16.07
N ARG A 309 14.68 13.75 16.46
CA ARG A 309 15.22 15.12 16.39
C ARG A 309 15.76 15.47 15.00
N LEU A 310 16.03 14.48 14.15
CA LEU A 310 16.51 14.71 12.79
C LEU A 310 15.33 14.89 11.82
N PRO A 311 15.44 15.78 10.82
CA PRO A 311 14.48 15.85 9.74
C PRO A 311 14.29 14.48 9.08
N GLY A 312 13.04 14.03 8.96
CA GLY A 312 12.72 12.72 8.41
C GLY A 312 12.75 11.56 9.41
N GLY A 313 13.10 11.80 10.68
CA GLY A 313 12.96 10.84 11.78
C GLY A 313 14.16 9.91 11.99
N GLY A 314 15.30 10.16 11.34
CA GLY A 314 16.50 9.33 11.49
C GLY A 314 17.51 9.54 10.36
N ARG A 315 18.48 8.65 10.28
CA ARG A 315 19.54 8.65 9.26
C ARG A 315 19.94 7.24 8.85
N TRP A 316 20.55 7.11 7.69
CA TRP A 316 21.23 5.88 7.30
C TRP A 316 22.63 5.84 7.90
N LYS A 317 22.97 4.73 8.57
CA LYS A 317 24.32 4.42 9.00
C LYS A 317 24.91 3.35 8.10
N LYS A 318 26.08 3.64 7.53
CA LYS A 318 26.85 2.69 6.73
C LYS A 318 27.29 1.50 7.60
N LEU A 319 27.13 0.29 7.05
CA LEU A 319 27.59 -0.97 7.65
C LEU A 319 29.02 -1.30 7.22
#